data_AF-A0A249E1S5-F1
#
_entry.id   AF-A0A249E1S5-F1
#
_cell.length_a   1.000
_cell.length_b   1.000
_cell.length_c   1.000
_cell.angle_alpha   90.00
_cell.angle_beta   90.00
_cell.angle_gamma   90.00
#
_symmetry.space_group_name_H-M   'P 1'
#
loop_
_entity.id
_entity.type
_entity.pdbx_description
1 polymer ?
#
loop_
_entity_poly.entity_id
_entity_poly.type
_entity_poly.pdbx_seq_one_letter_code
_entity_poly.pdbx_strand_id
1 'polypeptide(L)' 'MENAHQPTRRKEKILIKFKHPNSAQCTLSLMGKVRNIFAVNVGRYTKTASEQRIAFASAKSIWDEATQRLLAV' A
#
# COMPACT_ATOMS: atom_id res chain seq x y z
N MET A 1 2.97 -7.27 -41.56
CA MET A 1 2.11 -6.89 -40.42
C MET A 1 2.42 -7.84 -39.28
N GLU A 2 3.28 -7.46 -38.34
CA GLU A 2 3.49 -8.28 -37.14
C GLU A 2 4.19 -7.43 -36.08
N ASN A 3 3.40 -6.89 -35.14
CA ASN A 3 3.85 -6.32 -33.86
C ASN A 3 2.60 -6.04 -33.01
N ALA A 4 1.78 -7.06 -32.76
CA ALA A 4 0.49 -6.91 -32.05
C ALA A 4 0.46 -7.55 -30.65
N HIS A 5 1.62 -7.89 -30.08
CA HIS A 5 1.64 -8.48 -28.73
C HIS A 5 2.69 -7.82 -27.85
N GLN A 6 2.41 -6.60 -27.39
CA GLN A 6 2.95 -6.19 -26.09
C GLN A 6 2.17 -6.97 -25.03
N PRO A 7 2.83 -7.79 -24.18
CA PRO A 7 2.15 -8.38 -23.04
C PRO A 7 1.62 -7.24 -22.18
N THR A 8 0.30 -7.11 -22.10
CA THR A 8 -0.31 -6.15 -21.18
C THR A 8 0.10 -6.56 -19.77
N ARG A 9 0.91 -5.72 -19.09
CA ARG A 9 1.38 -5.97 -17.73
C ARG A 9 0.21 -6.41 -16.84
N ARG A 10 0.13 -7.70 -16.52
CA ARG A 10 -0.85 -8.22 -15.55
C ARG A 10 -0.36 -7.88 -14.15
N LYS A 11 -1.20 -7.19 -13.37
CA LYS A 11 -0.97 -7.08 -11.93
C LYS A 11 -1.27 -8.43 -11.30
N GLU A 12 -0.29 -8.95 -10.57
CA GLU A 12 -0.50 -10.10 -9.71
C GLU A 12 -1.59 -9.79 -8.67
N LYS A 13 -2.47 -10.75 -8.46
CA LYS A 13 -3.49 -10.68 -7.41
C LYS A 13 -3.10 -11.69 -6.34
N ILE A 14 -2.88 -11.21 -5.12
CA ILE A 14 -2.63 -12.05 -3.96
C ILE A 14 -3.90 -12.04 -3.10
N LEU A 15 -4.32 -13.22 -2.66
CA LEU A 15 -5.40 -13.39 -1.70
C LEU A 15 -4.81 -13.74 -0.34
N ILE A 16 -5.15 -12.98 0.70
CA ILE A 16 -4.74 -13.26 2.07
C ILE A 16 -5.97 -13.75 2.85
N LYS A 17 -5.89 -14.95 3.42
CA LYS A 17 -6.94 -15.50 4.26
C LYS A 17 -6.67 -15.14 5.73
N PHE A 18 -7.70 -14.68 6.43
CA PHE A 18 -7.67 -14.40 7.87
C PHE A 18 -8.58 -15.36 8.61
N LYS A 19 -8.15 -15.83 9.79
CA LYS A 19 -8.97 -16.71 10.64
C LYS A 19 -10.14 -15.97 11.31
N HIS A 20 -9.95 -14.69 11.62
CA HIS A 20 -10.95 -13.87 12.33
C HIS A 20 -11.27 -12.60 11.55
N PRO A 21 -12.55 -12.15 11.55
CA PRO A 21 -12.97 -10.93 10.86
C PRO A 21 -12.27 -9.68 11.42
N ASN A 22 -12.03 -9.63 12.74
CA ASN A 22 -11.33 -8.52 13.37
C ASN A 22 -9.90 -8.34 12.83
N SER A 23 -9.17 -9.44 12.62
CA SER A 23 -7.83 -9.39 12.03
C SER A 23 -7.87 -8.83 10.60
N ALA A 24 -8.83 -9.27 9.80
CA ALA A 24 -9.02 -8.74 8.44
C ALA A 24 -9.34 -7.23 8.47
N GLN A 25 -10.25 -6.79 9.34
CA GLN A 25 -10.63 -5.39 9.46
C GLN A 25 -9.47 -4.52 9.94
N CYS A 26 -8.68 -4.99 10.92
CA CYS A 26 -7.47 -4.31 11.39
C CYS A 26 -6.46 -4.13 10.25
N THR A 27 -6.17 -5.21 9.50
CA THR A 27 -5.25 -5.12 8.36
C THR A 27 -5.78 -4.21 7.26
N LEU A 28 -7.06 -4.30 6.90
CA LEU A 28 -7.67 -3.42 5.89
C LEU A 28 -7.63 -1.94 6.30
N SER A 29 -7.90 -1.65 7.57
CA SER A 29 -7.82 -0.28 8.13
C SER A 29 -6.39 0.27 8.05
N LEU A 30 -5.39 -0.51 8.46
CA LEU A 30 -3.98 -0.15 8.38
C LEU A 30 -3.53 0.10 6.94
N MET A 31 -3.82 -0.83 6.03
CA MET A 31 -3.51 -0.70 4.60
C MET A 31 -4.22 0.51 3.97
N GLY A 32 -5.46 0.78 4.38
CA GLY A 32 -6.23 1.94 3.94
C GLY A 32 -5.55 3.24 4.31
N LYS A 33 -5.12 3.40 5.58
CA LYS A 33 -4.37 4.58 6.05
C LYS A 33 -3.11 4.81 5.21
N VAL A 34 -2.32 3.77 4.98
CA VAL A 34 -1.08 3.87 4.20
C VAL A 34 -1.36 4.18 2.73
N ARG A 35 -2.33 3.52 2.11
CA ARG A 35 -2.70 3.77 0.70
C ARG A 35 -3.22 5.19 0.49
N ASN A 36 -3.93 5.74 1.47
CA ASN A 36 -4.49 7.09 1.40
C ASN A 36 -3.41 8.18 1.27
N ILE A 37 -2.20 7.97 1.81
CA ILE A 37 -1.06 8.90 1.66
C ILE A 37 -0.68 9.11 0.18
N PHE A 38 -0.93 8.09 -0.64
CA PHE A 38 -0.62 8.08 -2.06
C PHE A 38 -1.88 8.10 -2.92
N ALA A 39 -3.04 8.50 -2.40
CA ALA A 39 -4.25 8.58 -3.20
C ALA A 39 -4.15 9.68 -4.27
N VAL A 40 -4.93 9.56 -5.34
CA VAL A 40 -4.86 10.52 -6.47
C VAL A 40 -5.25 11.93 -6.01
N ASN A 41 -6.27 12.03 -5.16
CA ASN A 41 -6.76 13.27 -4.56
C ASN A 41 -5.78 13.94 -3.59
N VAL A 42 -4.75 13.24 -3.09
CA VAL A 42 -3.66 13.83 -2.29
C VAL A 42 -2.40 14.09 -3.12
N GLY A 43 -2.55 14.20 -4.45
CA GLY A 43 -1.48 14.66 -5.34
C GLY A 43 -0.50 13.57 -5.78
N ARG A 44 -0.94 12.31 -5.95
CA ARG A 44 -0.08 11.20 -6.41
C ARG A 44 0.81 11.57 -7.61
N TYR A 45 0.26 12.31 -8.57
CA TYR A 45 0.94 12.63 -9.83
C TYR A 45 1.52 14.05 -9.87
N THR A 46 1.27 14.85 -8.83
CA THR A 46 1.69 16.26 -8.76
C THR A 46 2.82 16.50 -7.76
N LYS A 47 3.03 15.57 -6.82
CA LYS A 47 4.12 15.65 -5.84
C LYS A 47 5.49 15.44 -6.50
N THR A 48 6.43 16.29 -6.09
CA THR A 48 7.85 16.17 -6.41
C THR A 48 8.47 14.90 -5.81
N ALA A 49 9.64 14.52 -6.30
CA ALA A 49 10.38 13.38 -5.75
C ALA A 49 10.72 13.55 -4.25
N SER A 50 10.96 14.80 -3.79
CA SER A 50 11.23 15.07 -2.38
C SER A 50 10.00 14.80 -1.50
N GLU A 51 8.84 15.33 -1.90
CA GLU A 51 7.57 15.12 -1.19
C GLU A 51 7.16 13.65 -1.18
N GLN A 52 7.42 12.91 -2.26
CA GLN A 52 7.17 11.47 -2.31
C GLN A 52 8.04 10.68 -1.33
N ARG A 53 9.32 11.07 -1.13
CA ARG A 53 10.19 10.44 -0.13
C ARG A 53 9.69 10.69 1.29
N ILE A 54 9.22 11.90 1.59
CA ILE A 54 8.62 12.23 2.88
C ILE A 54 7.35 11.38 3.10
N ALA A 55 6.47 11.33 2.10
CA ALA A 55 5.26 10.50 2.15
C ALA A 55 5.58 9.01 2.37
N PHE A 56 6.64 8.50 1.72
CA PHE A 56 7.12 7.14 1.91
C PHE A 56 7.67 6.90 3.31
N ALA A 57 8.44 7.84 3.87
CA ALA A 57 8.91 7.75 5.25
C ALA A 57 7.73 7.70 6.25
N SER A 58 6.70 8.53 6.05
CA SER A 58 5.48 8.50 6.87
C SER A 58 4.75 7.16 6.76
N ALA A 59 4.58 6.65 5.54
CA ALA A 59 3.97 5.34 5.29
C ALA A 59 4.74 4.20 5.97
N LYS A 60 6.08 4.23 5.89
CA LYS A 60 6.95 3.26 6.57
C LYS A 60 6.78 3.33 8.08
N SER A 61 6.78 4.53 8.66
CA SER A 61 6.63 4.71 10.11
C SER A 61 5.30 4.13 10.64
N ILE A 62 4.20 4.27 9.89
CA ILE A 62 2.90 3.69 10.27
C ILE A 62 2.97 2.15 10.27
N TRP A 63 3.65 1.56 9.30
CA TRP A 63 3.85 0.12 9.24
C TRP A 63 4.76 -0.40 10.34
N ASP A 64 5.85 0.32 10.63
CA ASP A 64 6.79 -0.04 11.70
C ASP A 64 6.07 -0.04 13.05
N GLU A 65 5.28 1.01 13.35
CA GLU A 65 4.49 1.10 14.58
C GLU A 65 3.52 -0.07 14.73
N ALA A 66 2.79 -0.41 13.66
CA ALA A 66 1.87 -1.54 13.67
C ALA A 66 2.60 -2.87 13.86
N THR A 67 3.77 -3.04 13.25
CA THR A 67 4.59 -4.24 13.36
C THR A 67 5.17 -4.40 14.77
N GLN A 68 5.66 -3.31 15.38
CA GLN A 68 6.14 -3.33 16.75
C GLN A 68 5.05 -3.78 17.73
N ARG A 69 3.81 -3.31 17.55
CA ARG A 69 2.67 -3.77 18.37
C ARG A 69 2.36 -5.25 18.21
N LEU A 70 2.68 -5.85 17.07
CA LEU A 70 2.51 -7.29 16.85
C LEU A 70 3.65 -8.12 17.43
N LEU A 71 4.87 -7.58 17.44
CA LEU A 71 6.07 -8.23 17.98
C LEU A 71 6.22 -8.07 19.50
N ALA A 72 5.57 -7.07 20.08
CA ALA A 72 5.54 -6.85 21.53
C ALA A 72 4.52 -7.74 22.28
N VAL A 73 3.95 -8.74 21.58
CA VAL A 73 3.00 -9.74 22.10
C VAL A 73 3.70 -11.06 22.28
#